data_AF-A0A9D0XUZ7-F1
#
_entry.id   AF-A0A9D0XUZ7-F1
#
_cell.length_a   1.000
_cell.length_b   1.000
_cell.length_c   1.000
_cell.angle_alpha   90.00
_cell.angle_beta   90.00
_cell.angle_gamma   90.00
#
_symmetry.space_group_name_H-M   'P 1'
#
loop_
_entity.id
_entity.type
_entity.pdbx_description
1 polymer ?
#
loop_
_entity_poly.entity_id
_entity_poly.type
_entity_poly.pdbx_seq_one_letter_code
_entity_poly.pdbx_strand_id
1 'polypeptide(L)' 'MISIIVPTYKEVENLKPLSEMIQEALGERNYEIIVMDDNSQDGSEALCAELAAHHP' A
#
# COMPACT_ATOMS: atom_id res chain seq x y z
N MET A 1 9.68 -14.35 -0.32
CA MET A 1 8.66 -13.44 0.23
C MET A 1 9.37 -12.17 0.63
N ILE A 2 8.90 -11.02 0.13
CA ILE A 2 9.44 -9.69 0.42
C ILE A 2 8.38 -8.92 1.19
N SER A 3 8.73 -8.38 2.35
CA SER A 3 7.82 -7.52 3.11
C SER A 3 8.21 -6.05 2.88
N ILE A 4 7.29 -5.27 2.32
CA ILE A 4 7.48 -3.83 2.10
C ILE A 4 6.68 -3.09 3.16
N ILE A 5 7.38 -2.42 4.06
CA ILE A 5 6.76 -1.64 5.13
C ILE A 5 6.73 -0.18 4.69
N VAL A 6 5.54 0.42 4.69
CA VAL A 6 5.31 1.80 4.25
C VAL A 6 4.71 2.59 5.41
N PRO A 7 5.54 3.31 6.20
CA PRO A 7 5.03 4.29 7.15
C PRO A 7 4.35 5.44 6.41
N THR A 8 3.14 5.80 6.82
CA THR A 8 2.35 6.84 6.16
C THR A 8 1.77 7.84 7.16
N TYR A 9 1.76 9.11 6.77
CA TYR A 9 1.01 10.15 7.43
C TYR A 9 0.52 11.18 6.40
N LYS A 10 -0.80 11.24 6.18
CA LYS A 10 -1.45 12.10 5.17
C LYS A 10 -1.00 11.83 3.73
N GLU A 11 -0.86 10.56 3.38
CA GLU A 11 -0.31 10.10 2.09
C GLU A 11 -1.36 9.31 1.27
N VAL A 12 -2.66 9.41 1.58
CA VAL A 12 -3.73 8.65 0.90
C VAL A 12 -3.64 8.72 -0.63
N GLU A 13 -3.33 9.87 -1.21
CA GLU A 13 -3.25 10.04 -2.66
C GLU A 13 -2.07 9.28 -3.30
N ASN A 14 -1.02 8.99 -2.52
CA ASN A 14 0.20 8.34 -2.98
C ASN A 14 0.17 6.82 -2.81
N LEU A 15 -0.72 6.29 -1.96
CA LEU A 15 -0.81 4.84 -1.70
C LEU A 15 -1.12 4.02 -2.94
N LYS A 16 -2.05 4.49 -3.79
CA LYS A 16 -2.43 3.77 -5.02
C LYS A 16 -1.33 3.80 -6.09
N PRO A 17 -0.75 4.96 -6.46
CA PRO A 17 0.41 4.99 -7.36
C PRO A 17 1.56 4.13 -6.85
N LEU A 18 1.81 4.12 -5.53
CA LEU A 18 2.85 3.30 -4.93
C LEU A 18 2.57 1.80 -5.09
N SER A 19 1.34 1.33 -4.82
CA SER A 19 1.00 -0.08 -4.99
C SER A 19 1.12 -0.55 -6.45
N GLU A 20 0.72 0.30 -7.40
CA GLU A 20 0.85 0.02 -8.84
C GLU A 20 2.33 -0.08 -9.26
N MET A 21 3.18 0.86 -8.82
CA MET A 21 4.62 0.84 -9.09
C MET A 21 5.32 -0.38 -8.48
N ILE A 22 4.94 -0.78 -7.26
CA ILE A 22 5.49 -1.98 -6.61
C ILE A 22 5.10 -3.24 -7.39
N GLN A 23 3.83 -3.34 -7.82
CA GLN A 23 3.36 -4.46 -8.62
C GLN A 23 4.11 -4.57 -9.95
N GLU A 24 4.30 -3.45 -10.65
CA GLU A 24 5.08 -3.42 -11.90
C GLU A 24 6.54 -3.87 -11.67
N ALA A 25 7.18 -3.40 -10.60
CA ALA A 25 8.57 -3.70 -10.31
C ALA A 25 8.80 -5.16 -9.87
N LEU A 26 7.86 -5.75 -9.12
CA LEU A 26 8.02 -7.08 -8.54
C LEU A 26 7.39 -8.20 -9.38
N GLY A 27 6.43 -7.89 -10.24
CA GLY A 27 5.75 -8.87 -11.08
C GLY A 27 5.14 -10.01 -10.26
N GLU A 28 5.44 -11.26 -10.63
CA GLU A 28 4.92 -12.47 -9.96
C GLU A 28 5.69 -12.86 -8.68
N ARG A 29 6.63 -12.03 -8.21
CA ARG A 29 7.34 -12.34 -6.96
C ARG A 29 6.35 -12.33 -5.81
N ASN A 30 6.54 -13.24 -4.86
CA ASN A 30 5.75 -13.23 -3.62
C ASN A 30 6.20 -12.07 -2.72
N TYR A 31 5.31 -11.10 -2.49
CA TYR A 31 5.50 -9.95 -1.62
C TYR A 31 4.21 -9.58 -0.88
N GLU A 32 4.34 -8.76 0.16
CA GLU A 32 3.24 -8.11 0.89
C GLU A 32 3.58 -6.62 1.08
N ILE A 33 2.56 -5.77 1.13
CA ILE A 33 2.68 -4.34 1.46
C ILE A 33 1.99 -4.10 2.80
N ILE A 34 2.74 -3.64 3.79
CA ILE A 34 2.25 -3.32 5.13
C ILE A 34 2.27 -1.80 5.29
N VAL A 35 1.09 -1.19 5.19
CA VAL A 35 0.91 0.25 5.43
C VAL A 35 0.77 0.50 6.93
N MET A 36 1.63 1.36 7.47
CA MET A 36 1.60 1.79 8.87
C MET A 36 1.14 3.24 8.95
N ASP A 37 -0.17 3.43 9.09
CA ASP A 37 -0.76 4.77 9.21
C ASP A 37 -0.62 5.34 10.63
N ASP A 38 -0.10 6.58 10.73
CA ASP A 38 0.01 7.33 12.00
C ASP A 38 -1.20 8.24 12.23
N ASN A 39 -2.40 7.64 12.26
CA ASN A 39 -3.67 8.33 12.51
C ASN A 39 -3.89 9.55 11.59
N SER A 40 -3.74 9.35 10.28
CA SER A 40 -3.76 10.41 9.27
C SER A 40 -5.11 11.13 9.17
N GLN A 41 -6.21 10.44 9.46
CA GLN A 41 -7.59 10.93 9.29
C GLN A 41 -7.90 11.42 7.87
N ASP A 42 -7.22 10.87 6.86
CA ASP A 42 -7.32 11.26 5.46
C ASP A 42 -8.05 10.21 4.59
N GLY A 43 -8.48 9.09 5.20
CA GLY A 43 -9.12 7.98 4.50
C GLY A 43 -8.15 6.88 4.04
N SER A 44 -6.88 6.93 4.44
CA SER A 44 -5.88 5.88 4.14
C SER A 44 -6.36 4.47 4.47
N GLU A 45 -7.04 4.28 5.61
CA GLU A 45 -7.61 2.98 6.01
C GLU A 45 -8.60 2.42 4.98
N ALA A 46 -9.51 3.25 4.47
CA ALA A 46 -10.53 2.84 3.51
C ALA A 46 -9.90 2.49 2.16
N LEU A 47 -8.91 3.28 1.72
CA LEU A 47 -8.16 3.00 0.49
C LEU A 47 -7.32 1.72 0.62
N CYS A 48 -6.65 1.49 1.76
CA CYS A 48 -5.91 0.25 2.00
C CYS A 48 -6.81 -0.98 1.91
N ALA A 49 -8.04 -0.91 2.43
CA ALA A 49 -9.01 -2.00 2.33
C ALA A 49 -9.44 -2.27 0.87
N GLU A 50 -9.60 -1.21 0.06
CA GLU A 50 -9.88 -1.34 -1.38
C GLU A 50 -8.70 -1.96 -2.14
N LEU A 51 -7.47 -1.51 -1.85
CA LEU A 51 -6.25 -2.01 -2.49
C LEU A 51 -6.00 -3.48 -2.14
N ALA A 52 -6.21 -3.89 -0.89
CA ALA A 52 -6.05 -5.28 -0.46
C ALA A 52 -7.01 -6.26 -1.14
N ALA A 53 -8.11 -5.78 -1.72
CA ALA A 53 -9.01 -6.61 -2.53
C ALA A 53 -8.48 -6.88 -3.95
N HIS A 54 -7.55 -6.06 -4.43
CA HIS A 54 -7.04 -6.09 -5.82
C HIS A 54 -5.53 -6.38 -5.91
N HIS A 55 -4.80 -6.24 -4.81
CA HIS A 55 -3.35 -6.43 -4.72
C HIS A 55 -3.00 -7.32 -3.51
N PRO A 56 -1.91 -8.12 -3.59
CA PRO A 56 -1.38 -8.87 -2.45
C PRO A 56 -0.76 -7.96 -1.38
#